data_AF-A0A6L5QQ45-F1
#
_entry.id   AF-A0A6L5QQ45-F1
#
_cell.length_a   1.000
_cell.length_b   1.000
_cell.length_c   1.000
_cell.angle_alpha   90.00
_cell.angle_beta   90.00
_cell.angle_gamma   90.00
#
_symmetry.space_group_name_H-M   'P 1'
#
loop_
_entity.id
_entity.type
_entity.pdbx_description
1 polymer ?
#
loop_
_entity_poly.entity_id
_entity_poly.type
_entity_poly.pdbx_seq_one_letter_code
_entity_poly.pdbx_strand_id
1 'polypeptide(L)'
;MISDLFSGLTARASNSARQAGVGRAFFLPLLPILAGLCVLYAPTAWDLAHFVWNTDRNAHGPIVLAVGLWFLYFKGRTVVAEGVPVRPAPLLGWLVLGAGLLMYIFGRSQAFLFFEVGSFLLVLLGVILLMLGTAVAAHLWFGFVFLIFMIPLPSTFVDALTQPLKIAVSYAAEALLFHFDYPVSRAGVILTIGQYQLLVADACSGLNSLFTLEALGLLYLNVMRHESAFRNATLALLIVPISFTSNVIRVMVLSLITYHLGDAAGQGFLHGFSGMVLFLTALMLIIGVDSLLRLAAARLRARRAPAPHAAKEVL
;
A
#
# COMPACT_ATOMS: atom_id res chain seq x y z
N MET A 1 43.25 38.09 10.48
CA MET A 1 42.79 38.02 9.08
C MET A 1 43.35 36.83 8.30
N ILE A 2 44.67 36.57 8.26
CA ILE A 2 45.21 35.35 7.62
C ILE A 2 45.12 34.10 8.53
N SER A 3 45.22 34.25 9.86
CA SER A 3 45.07 33.12 10.81
C SER A 3 43.64 32.58 10.91
N ASP A 4 42.63 33.43 10.73
CA ASP A 4 41.20 33.06 10.82
C ASP A 4 40.72 32.28 9.59
N LEU A 5 41.38 32.48 8.44
CA LEU A 5 41.08 31.75 7.22
C LEU A 5 41.62 30.30 7.28
N PHE A 6 42.79 30.10 7.90
CA PHE A 6 43.41 28.79 8.09
C PHE A 6 42.75 27.95 9.19
N SER A 7 42.23 28.58 10.24
CA SER A 7 41.46 27.89 11.30
C SER A 7 40.08 27.41 10.78
N GLY A 8 39.43 28.18 9.91
CA GLY A 8 38.18 27.79 9.26
C GLY A 8 38.32 26.62 8.28
N LEU A 9 39.44 26.56 7.52
CA LEU A 9 39.71 25.48 6.56
C LEU A 9 40.09 24.16 7.25
N THR A 10 40.86 24.21 8.33
CA THR A 10 41.21 23.02 9.14
C THR A 10 40.02 22.48 9.93
N ALA A 11 39.14 23.36 10.45
CA ALA A 11 37.88 22.95 11.07
C ALA A 11 36.93 22.26 10.07
N ARG A 12 36.79 22.79 8.84
CA ARG A 12 35.97 22.17 7.77
C ARG A 12 36.53 20.82 7.30
N ALA A 13 37.84 20.71 7.13
CA ALA A 13 38.49 19.46 6.73
C ALA A 13 38.43 18.38 7.84
N SER A 14 38.53 18.77 9.12
CA SER A 14 38.37 17.82 10.24
C SER A 14 36.93 17.35 10.39
N ASN A 15 35.95 18.21 10.08
CA ASN A 15 34.53 17.84 10.13
C ASN A 15 34.14 16.95 8.94
N SER A 16 34.69 17.18 7.74
CA SER A 16 34.48 16.28 6.59
C SER A 16 35.18 14.93 6.75
N ALA A 17 36.38 14.90 7.36
CA ALA A 17 37.10 13.66 7.66
C ALA A 17 36.43 12.86 8.80
N ARG A 18 35.89 13.52 9.84
CA ARG A 18 35.04 12.87 10.86
C ARG A 18 33.73 12.36 10.27
N GLN A 19 33.05 13.12 9.42
CA GLN A 19 31.83 12.66 8.73
C GLN A 19 32.11 11.48 7.78
N ALA A 20 33.25 11.48 7.07
CA ALA A 20 33.67 10.37 6.21
C ALA A 20 34.08 9.10 7.00
N GLY A 21 34.71 9.26 8.17
CA GLY A 21 35.07 8.16 9.07
C GLY A 21 33.87 7.52 9.77
N VAL A 22 32.89 8.32 10.19
CA VAL A 22 31.61 7.85 10.74
C VAL A 22 30.80 7.11 9.68
N GLY A 23 30.82 7.58 8.43
CA GLY A 23 30.24 6.85 7.31
C GLY A 23 30.85 5.45 7.15
N ARG A 24 32.17 5.34 7.00
CA ARG A 24 32.83 4.04 6.80
C ARG A 24 32.63 3.05 7.96
N ALA A 25 32.70 3.51 9.21
CA ALA A 25 32.49 2.66 10.38
C ALA A 25 31.03 2.15 10.52
N PHE A 26 30.07 2.90 10.00
CA PHE A 26 28.65 2.52 9.98
C PHE A 26 28.29 1.62 8.79
N PHE A 27 28.93 1.82 7.63
CA PHE A 27 28.66 1.03 6.41
C PHE A 27 29.38 -0.32 6.36
N LEU A 28 30.53 -0.49 7.03
CA LEU A 28 31.24 -1.78 7.09
C LEU A 28 30.40 -2.94 7.66
N PRO A 29 29.69 -2.79 8.80
CA PRO A 29 28.86 -3.88 9.34
C PRO A 29 27.56 -4.09 8.55
N LEU A 30 27.14 -3.14 7.72
CA LEU A 30 25.92 -3.26 6.92
C LEU A 30 26.07 -4.26 5.76
N LEU A 31 27.26 -4.32 5.14
CA LEU A 31 27.56 -5.23 4.04
C LEU A 31 27.33 -6.72 4.38
N PRO A 32 27.91 -7.28 5.46
CA PRO A 32 27.69 -8.69 5.82
C PRO A 32 26.24 -8.96 6.24
N ILE A 33 25.56 -7.98 6.84
CA ILE A 33 24.14 -8.11 7.19
C ILE A 33 23.28 -8.20 5.93
N LEU A 34 23.49 -7.29 4.97
CA LEU A 34 22.78 -7.33 3.69
C LEU A 34 23.07 -8.61 2.92
N ALA A 35 24.34 -9.05 2.88
CA ALA A 35 24.70 -10.33 2.28
C ALA A 35 23.99 -11.50 2.96
N GLY A 36 23.96 -11.54 4.30
CA GLY A 36 23.24 -12.56 5.07
C GLY A 36 21.74 -12.58 4.78
N LEU A 37 21.10 -11.41 4.69
CA LEU A 37 19.69 -11.29 4.33
C LEU A 37 19.43 -11.77 2.89
N CYS A 38 20.28 -11.39 1.94
CA CYS A 38 20.18 -11.85 0.56
C CYS A 38 20.31 -13.37 0.46
N VAL A 39 21.26 -13.98 1.18
CA VAL A 39 21.44 -15.43 1.18
C VAL A 39 20.24 -16.13 1.82
N LEU A 40 19.74 -15.63 2.95
CA LEU A 40 18.61 -16.22 3.68
C LEU A 40 17.31 -16.18 2.86
N TYR A 41 17.03 -15.06 2.21
CA TYR A 41 15.76 -14.85 1.48
C TYR A 41 15.84 -15.10 -0.03
N ALA A 42 17.01 -15.47 -0.59
CA ALA A 42 17.12 -15.83 -2.01
C ALA A 42 16.17 -16.98 -2.42
N PRO A 43 16.02 -18.08 -1.66
CA PRO A 43 15.07 -19.14 -1.99
C PRO A 43 13.62 -18.64 -1.95
N THR A 44 13.27 -17.85 -0.94
CA THR A 44 11.93 -17.26 -0.79
C THR A 44 11.61 -16.33 -1.96
N ALA A 45 12.56 -15.48 -2.36
CA ALA A 45 12.40 -14.58 -3.50
C ALA A 45 12.25 -15.33 -4.81
N TRP A 46 12.98 -16.45 -4.98
CA TRP A 46 12.83 -17.33 -6.14
C TRP A 46 11.43 -17.95 -6.20
N ASP A 47 10.95 -18.51 -5.10
CA ASP A 47 9.63 -19.15 -5.04
C ASP A 47 8.49 -18.13 -5.25
N LEU A 48 8.62 -16.94 -4.66
CA LEU A 48 7.68 -15.85 -4.89
C LEU A 48 7.63 -15.44 -6.37
N ALA A 49 8.78 -15.28 -7.01
CA ALA A 49 8.87 -14.84 -8.41
C ALA A 49 8.34 -15.87 -9.42
N HIS A 50 8.53 -17.17 -9.15
CA HIS A 50 8.12 -18.21 -10.10
C HIS A 50 6.69 -18.71 -9.89
N PHE A 51 6.16 -18.65 -8.66
CA PHE A 51 4.85 -19.20 -8.34
C PHE A 51 3.85 -18.11 -7.96
N VAL A 52 4.10 -17.39 -6.87
CA VAL A 52 3.07 -16.58 -6.22
C VAL A 52 2.81 -15.27 -6.95
N TRP A 53 3.85 -14.55 -7.36
CA TRP A 53 3.73 -13.28 -8.06
C TRP A 53 3.23 -13.42 -9.50
N ASN A 54 3.27 -14.64 -10.06
CA ASN A 54 2.66 -14.94 -11.36
C ASN A 54 1.14 -15.20 -11.27
N THR A 55 0.58 -15.22 -10.06
CA THR A 55 -0.87 -15.27 -9.88
C THR A 55 -1.45 -13.85 -9.87
N ASP A 56 -2.62 -13.67 -10.50
CA ASP A 56 -3.40 -12.41 -10.42
C ASP A 56 -3.64 -11.97 -8.96
N ARG A 57 -3.60 -12.94 -8.03
CA ARG A 57 -3.75 -12.74 -6.59
C ARG A 57 -2.60 -11.94 -5.96
N ASN A 58 -1.36 -12.22 -6.31
CA ASN A 58 -0.21 -11.63 -5.60
C ASN A 58 0.75 -10.88 -6.53
N ALA A 59 0.32 -10.57 -7.76
CA ALA A 59 1.10 -9.82 -8.75
C ALA A 59 1.56 -8.43 -8.28
N HIS A 60 0.95 -7.86 -7.24
CA HIS A 60 1.35 -6.59 -6.63
C HIS A 60 2.57 -6.69 -5.71
N GLY A 61 2.90 -7.90 -5.23
CA GLY A 61 3.98 -8.14 -4.27
C GLY A 61 5.35 -7.57 -4.66
N PRO A 62 5.83 -7.71 -5.92
CA PRO A 62 7.11 -7.14 -6.34
C PRO A 62 7.15 -5.61 -6.23
N ILE A 63 6.05 -4.94 -6.63
CA ILE A 63 5.95 -3.48 -6.60
C ILE A 63 5.94 -3.00 -5.15
N VAL A 64 5.15 -3.64 -4.28
CA VAL A 64 5.11 -3.33 -2.84
C VAL A 64 6.48 -3.53 -2.20
N LEU A 65 7.19 -4.61 -2.52
CA LEU A 65 8.55 -4.84 -2.03
C LEU A 65 9.50 -3.71 -2.47
N ALA A 66 9.54 -3.41 -3.76
CA ALA A 66 10.44 -2.40 -4.32
C ALA A 66 10.17 -1.01 -3.71
N VAL A 67 8.90 -0.60 -3.64
CA VAL A 67 8.50 0.69 -3.09
C VAL A 67 8.70 0.76 -1.59
N GLY A 68 8.43 -0.33 -0.85
CA GLY A 68 8.66 -0.40 0.59
C GLY A 68 10.14 -0.30 0.96
N LEU A 69 11.02 -1.02 0.24
CA LEU A 69 12.47 -0.92 0.43
C LEU A 69 12.99 0.46 0.04
N TRP A 70 12.51 1.03 -1.08
CA TRP A 70 12.82 2.41 -1.45
C TRP A 70 12.44 3.38 -0.35
N PHE A 71 11.22 3.28 0.19
CA PHE A 71 10.72 4.15 1.24
C PHE A 71 11.58 4.04 2.51
N LEU A 72 11.91 2.82 2.94
CA LEU A 72 12.78 2.58 4.09
C LEU A 72 14.17 3.19 3.87
N TYR A 73 14.74 3.04 2.67
CA TYR A 73 16.03 3.65 2.32
C TYR A 73 15.96 5.18 2.36
N PHE A 74 14.97 5.77 1.69
CA PHE A 74 14.85 7.23 1.60
C PHE A 74 14.56 7.86 2.97
N LYS A 75 13.59 7.31 3.72
CA LYS A 75 13.23 7.78 5.06
C LYS A 75 14.34 7.48 6.07
N GLY A 76 15.05 6.36 5.92
CA GLY A 76 16.24 6.04 6.71
C GLY A 76 17.35 7.08 6.55
N ARG A 77 17.52 7.68 5.37
CA ARG A 77 18.48 8.76 5.16
C ARG A 77 18.12 10.07 5.86
N THR A 78 16.83 10.32 6.13
CA THR A 78 16.40 11.54 6.82
C THR A 78 16.58 11.45 8.33
N VAL A 79 16.83 10.27 8.89
CA VAL A 79 17.09 10.05 10.34
C VAL A 79 18.14 11.01 10.89
N VAL A 80 19.27 11.16 10.19
CA VAL A 80 20.36 12.06 10.61
C VAL A 80 19.96 13.53 10.44
N ALA A 81 19.27 13.86 9.35
CA ALA A 81 18.84 15.23 9.06
C ALA A 81 17.74 15.73 10.00
N GLU A 82 16.87 14.83 10.46
CA GLU A 82 15.76 15.09 11.38
C GLU A 82 16.18 14.95 12.86
N GLY A 83 17.45 14.64 13.14
CA GLY A 83 17.99 14.56 14.50
C GLY A 83 17.42 13.42 15.34
N VAL A 84 16.93 12.35 14.71
CA VAL A 84 16.36 11.20 15.41
C VAL A 84 17.45 10.48 16.21
N PRO A 85 17.25 10.19 17.51
CA PRO A 85 18.29 9.62 18.35
C PRO A 85 18.59 8.17 17.94
N VAL A 86 19.84 7.90 17.59
CA VAL A 86 20.35 6.56 17.29
C VAL A 86 20.82 5.92 18.59
N ARG A 87 20.01 5.00 19.14
CA ARG A 87 20.27 4.30 20.41
C ARG A 87 19.94 2.82 20.27
N PRO A 88 20.93 1.98 19.90
CA PRO A 88 20.76 0.54 19.77
C PRO A 88 20.00 -0.07 20.95
N ALA A 89 19.06 -0.97 20.65
CA ALA A 89 18.26 -1.69 21.64
C ALA A 89 18.58 -3.19 21.56
N PRO A 90 19.75 -3.64 22.07
CA PRO A 90 20.28 -4.98 21.80
C PRO A 90 19.36 -6.11 22.29
N LEU A 91 18.81 -6.00 23.51
CA LEU A 91 17.91 -7.02 24.07
C LEU A 91 16.66 -7.19 23.19
N LEU A 92 15.97 -6.09 22.88
CA LEU A 92 14.76 -6.12 22.05
C LEU A 92 15.10 -6.55 20.62
N GLY A 93 16.21 -6.08 20.06
CA GLY A 93 16.67 -6.42 18.72
C GLY A 93 16.95 -7.92 18.57
N TRP A 94 17.64 -8.54 19.53
CA TRP A 94 17.88 -9.98 19.52
C TRP A 94 16.60 -10.81 19.73
N LEU A 95 15.69 -10.36 20.60
CA LEU A 95 14.40 -11.02 20.79
C LEU A 95 13.56 -11.01 19.50
N VAL A 96 13.45 -9.84 18.86
CA VAL A 96 12.70 -9.68 17.61
C VAL A 96 13.37 -10.43 16.44
N LEU A 97 14.70 -10.35 16.34
CA LEU A 97 15.47 -11.08 15.33
C LEU A 97 15.33 -12.59 15.52
N GLY A 98 15.47 -13.08 16.75
CA GLY A 98 15.30 -14.49 17.08
C GLY A 98 13.88 -14.99 16.77
N ALA A 99 12.86 -14.23 17.13
CA ALA A 99 11.47 -14.54 16.76
C ALA A 99 11.27 -14.58 15.23
N GLY A 100 11.84 -13.62 14.51
CA GLY A 100 11.82 -13.60 13.04
C GLY A 100 12.49 -14.83 12.42
N LEU A 101 13.68 -15.20 12.90
CA LEU A 101 14.39 -16.38 12.40
C LEU A 101 13.66 -17.69 12.73
N LEU A 102 13.07 -17.81 13.93
CA LEU A 102 12.24 -18.97 14.29
C LEU A 102 10.99 -19.05 13.40
N MET A 103 10.34 -17.91 13.13
CA MET A 103 9.20 -17.82 12.23
C MET A 103 9.58 -18.19 10.78
N TYR A 104 10.77 -17.79 10.31
CA TYR A 104 11.31 -18.20 9.01
C TYR A 104 11.49 -19.72 8.95
N ILE A 105 12.18 -20.30 9.94
CA ILE A 105 12.45 -21.74 10.01
C ILE A 105 11.13 -22.53 10.04
N PHE A 106 10.19 -22.10 10.87
CA PHE A 106 8.87 -22.73 10.95
C PHE A 106 8.10 -22.60 9.63
N GLY A 107 8.06 -21.39 9.05
CA GLY A 107 7.39 -21.13 7.78
C GLY A 107 7.95 -21.99 6.64
N ARG A 108 9.28 -22.03 6.50
CA ARG A 108 9.94 -22.83 5.46
C ARG A 108 9.80 -24.33 5.70
N SER A 109 9.96 -24.79 6.94
CA SER A 109 9.86 -26.22 7.29
C SER A 109 8.46 -26.79 7.12
N GLN A 110 7.42 -25.99 7.36
CA GLN A 110 6.03 -26.40 7.27
C GLN A 110 5.38 -25.98 5.94
N ALA A 111 6.15 -25.40 5.01
CA ALA A 111 5.67 -24.81 3.76
C ALA A 111 4.56 -23.76 3.96
N PHE A 112 4.58 -23.04 5.08
CA PHE A 112 3.70 -21.92 5.35
C PHE A 112 4.33 -20.60 4.87
N LEU A 113 4.06 -20.28 3.60
CA LEU A 113 4.57 -19.08 2.94
C LEU A 113 4.21 -17.77 3.68
N PHE A 114 3.05 -17.70 4.32
CA PHE A 114 2.66 -16.56 5.15
C PHE A 114 3.68 -16.27 6.27
N PHE A 115 4.09 -17.32 7.00
CA PHE A 115 5.09 -17.18 8.07
C PHE A 115 6.48 -16.93 7.50
N GLU A 116 6.83 -17.60 6.40
CA GLU A 116 8.12 -17.43 5.74
C GLU A 116 8.33 -15.99 5.25
N VAL A 117 7.38 -15.43 4.51
CA VAL A 117 7.46 -14.06 4.00
C VAL A 117 7.28 -13.04 5.13
N GLY A 118 6.38 -13.30 6.08
CA GLY A 118 6.17 -12.44 7.24
C GLY A 118 7.41 -12.32 8.15
N SER A 119 8.24 -13.37 8.21
CA SER A 119 9.49 -13.36 8.95
C SER A 119 10.45 -12.25 8.50
N PHE A 120 10.42 -11.88 7.21
CA PHE A 120 11.27 -10.84 6.64
C PHE A 120 11.11 -9.51 7.38
N LEU A 121 9.88 -9.15 7.73
CA LEU A 121 9.58 -7.91 8.44
C LEU A 121 10.17 -7.94 9.85
N LEU A 122 10.06 -9.06 10.56
CA LEU A 122 10.62 -9.21 11.91
C LEU A 122 12.14 -9.22 11.89
N VAL A 123 12.76 -9.95 10.95
CA VAL A 123 14.21 -9.97 10.78
C VAL A 123 14.74 -8.57 10.47
N LEU A 124 14.10 -7.85 9.54
CA LEU A 124 14.47 -6.48 9.18
C LEU A 124 14.31 -5.51 10.37
N LEU A 125 13.22 -5.64 11.13
CA LEU A 125 12.98 -4.86 12.35
C LEU A 125 14.04 -5.16 13.42
N GLY A 126 14.37 -6.43 13.63
CA GLY A 126 15.41 -6.87 14.56
C GLY A 126 16.77 -6.26 14.21
N VAL A 127 17.17 -6.29 12.94
CA VAL A 127 18.40 -5.65 12.44
C VAL A 127 18.37 -4.14 12.72
N ILE A 128 17.27 -3.45 12.41
CA ILE A 128 17.13 -2.00 12.68
C ILE A 128 17.21 -1.70 14.18
N LEU A 129 16.60 -2.51 15.05
CA LEU A 129 16.66 -2.33 16.49
C LEU A 129 18.09 -2.54 17.04
N LEU A 130 18.81 -3.52 16.51
CA LEU A 130 20.20 -3.81 16.88
C LEU A 130 21.16 -2.69 16.45
N MET A 131 20.97 -2.09 15.29
CA MET A 131 21.89 -1.07 14.75
C MET A 131 21.50 0.36 15.10
N LEU A 132 20.20 0.67 15.06
CA LEU A 132 19.67 2.03 15.06
C LEU A 132 18.78 2.34 16.27
N GLY A 133 18.10 1.33 16.80
CA GLY A 133 17.27 1.45 17.99
C GLY A 133 15.79 1.71 17.74
N THR A 134 15.03 1.80 18.84
CA THR A 134 13.56 1.92 18.83
C THR A 134 13.07 3.24 18.24
N ALA A 135 13.77 4.35 18.45
CA ALA A 135 13.39 5.65 17.91
C ALA A 135 13.43 5.67 16.37
N VAL A 136 14.44 5.03 15.78
CA VAL A 136 14.54 4.90 14.32
C VAL A 136 13.53 3.89 13.78
N ALA A 137 13.30 2.77 14.47
CA ALA A 137 12.24 1.84 14.11
C ALA A 137 10.85 2.51 14.13
N ALA A 138 10.57 3.33 15.14
CA ALA A 138 9.35 4.13 15.23
C ALA A 138 9.29 5.21 14.14
N HIS A 139 10.43 5.76 13.70
CA HIS A 139 10.47 6.68 12.57
C HIS A 139 10.13 5.99 11.23
N LEU A 140 10.48 4.71 11.10
CA LEU A 140 10.29 3.89 9.90
C LEU A 140 8.99 3.07 9.92
N TRP A 141 8.13 3.23 10.93
CA TRP A 141 6.94 2.40 11.16
C TRP A 141 6.06 2.22 9.91
N PHE A 142 5.89 3.30 9.14
CA PHE A 142 5.06 3.29 7.93
C PHE A 142 5.61 2.34 6.86
N GLY A 143 6.94 2.29 6.70
CA GLY A 143 7.57 1.37 5.74
C GLY A 143 7.32 -0.09 6.10
N PHE A 144 7.34 -0.42 7.41
CA PHE A 144 6.99 -1.76 7.87
C PHE A 144 5.52 -2.09 7.66
N VAL A 145 4.60 -1.16 7.96
CA VAL A 145 3.17 -1.34 7.68
C VAL A 145 2.92 -1.52 6.18
N PHE A 146 3.61 -0.76 5.33
CA PHE A 146 3.50 -0.90 3.89
C PHE A 146 4.01 -2.26 3.39
N LEU A 147 5.11 -2.78 3.96
CA LEU A 147 5.64 -4.10 3.60
C LEU A 147 4.74 -5.26 4.05
N ILE A 148 3.80 -5.07 4.98
CA ILE A 148 2.81 -6.11 5.34
C ILE A 148 1.95 -6.49 4.13
N PHE A 149 1.65 -5.54 3.23
CA PHE A 149 0.87 -5.78 2.02
C PHE A 149 1.57 -6.69 1.00
N MET A 150 2.87 -6.98 1.18
CA MET A 150 3.58 -7.97 0.38
C MET A 150 3.30 -9.41 0.86
N ILE A 151 2.91 -9.60 2.12
CA ILE A 151 2.78 -10.93 2.72
C ILE A 151 1.57 -11.65 2.10
N PRO A 152 1.76 -12.83 1.46
CA PRO A 152 0.66 -13.58 0.89
C PRO A 152 -0.23 -14.12 2.02
N LEU A 153 -1.39 -13.51 2.20
CA LEU A 153 -2.38 -13.93 3.19
C LEU A 153 -2.97 -15.30 2.79
N PRO A 154 -3.23 -16.20 3.76
CA PRO A 154 -3.89 -17.47 3.47
C PRO A 154 -5.26 -17.24 2.83
N SER A 155 -5.61 -18.08 1.86
CA SER A 155 -6.84 -17.94 1.10
C SER A 155 -8.07 -17.86 1.98
N THR A 156 -8.15 -18.71 3.00
CA THR A 156 -9.24 -18.78 3.98
C THR A 156 -9.48 -17.46 4.70
N PHE A 157 -8.42 -16.75 5.07
CA PHE A 157 -8.53 -15.46 5.77
C PHE A 157 -9.04 -14.37 4.84
N VAL A 158 -8.48 -14.29 3.63
CA VAL A 158 -8.91 -13.32 2.63
C VAL A 158 -10.35 -13.59 2.19
N ASP A 159 -10.72 -14.85 2.01
CA ASP A 159 -12.08 -15.22 1.62
C ASP A 159 -13.07 -14.92 2.73
N ALA A 160 -12.75 -15.21 4.00
CA ALA A 160 -13.58 -14.81 5.14
C ALA A 160 -13.81 -13.29 5.21
N LEU A 161 -12.77 -12.49 4.95
CA LEU A 161 -12.87 -11.03 5.01
C LEU A 161 -13.58 -10.44 3.79
N THR A 162 -13.37 -11.00 2.60
CA THR A 162 -13.90 -10.47 1.34
C THR A 162 -15.25 -11.04 0.94
N GLN A 163 -15.68 -12.17 1.50
CA GLN A 163 -16.95 -12.82 1.14
C GLN A 163 -18.17 -11.93 1.40
N PRO A 164 -18.32 -11.22 2.54
CA PRO A 164 -19.42 -10.29 2.74
C PRO A 164 -19.46 -9.19 1.67
N LEU A 165 -18.28 -8.68 1.30
CA LEU A 165 -18.14 -7.68 0.24
C LEU A 165 -18.54 -8.24 -1.13
N LYS A 166 -18.12 -9.46 -1.47
CA LYS A 166 -18.49 -10.15 -2.73
C LYS A 166 -20.01 -10.33 -2.83
N ILE A 167 -20.66 -10.70 -1.73
CA ILE A 167 -22.13 -10.85 -1.67
C ILE A 167 -22.81 -9.49 -1.87
N ALA A 168 -22.34 -8.44 -1.18
CA ALA A 168 -22.88 -7.09 -1.33
C ALA A 168 -22.73 -6.54 -2.74
N VAL A 169 -21.58 -6.76 -3.39
CA VAL A 169 -21.34 -6.38 -4.80
C VAL A 169 -22.29 -7.14 -5.72
N SER A 170 -22.45 -8.45 -5.51
CA SER A 170 -23.35 -9.29 -6.32
C SER A 170 -24.81 -8.83 -6.20
N TYR A 171 -25.25 -8.49 -4.98
CA TYR A 171 -26.58 -7.96 -4.72
C TYR A 171 -26.80 -6.61 -5.43
N ALA A 172 -25.85 -5.68 -5.30
CA ALA A 172 -25.96 -4.38 -5.94
C ALA A 172 -25.97 -4.49 -7.48
N ALA A 173 -25.12 -5.35 -8.05
CA ALA A 173 -25.06 -5.57 -9.49
C ALA A 173 -26.36 -6.18 -10.04
N GLU A 174 -26.92 -7.19 -9.36
CA GLU A 174 -28.22 -7.79 -9.69
C GLU A 174 -29.33 -6.74 -9.66
N ALA A 175 -29.48 -6.01 -8.55
CA ALA A 175 -30.55 -5.02 -8.41
C ALA A 175 -30.51 -3.94 -9.49
N LEU A 176 -29.31 -3.48 -9.85
CA LEU A 176 -29.13 -2.48 -10.91
C LEU A 176 -29.43 -3.06 -12.29
N LEU A 177 -28.91 -4.24 -12.62
CA LEU A 177 -29.16 -4.89 -13.92
C LEU A 177 -30.65 -5.22 -14.09
N PHE A 178 -31.31 -5.71 -13.04
CA PHE A 178 -32.75 -5.96 -13.04
C PHE A 178 -33.56 -4.67 -13.24
N HIS A 179 -33.14 -3.55 -12.63
CA HIS A 179 -33.76 -2.25 -12.84
C HIS A 179 -33.67 -1.76 -14.30
N PHE A 180 -32.66 -2.20 -15.05
CA PHE A 180 -32.50 -1.93 -16.48
C PHE A 180 -33.10 -3.03 -17.38
N ASP A 181 -34.05 -3.82 -16.87
CA ASP A 181 -34.79 -4.87 -17.58
C ASP A 181 -33.91 -6.02 -18.12
N TYR A 182 -32.73 -6.26 -17.54
CA TYR A 182 -31.93 -7.43 -17.90
C TYR A 182 -32.42 -8.71 -17.20
N PRO A 183 -32.41 -9.87 -17.88
CA PRO A 183 -32.85 -11.14 -17.32
C PRO A 183 -31.78 -11.71 -16.39
N VAL A 184 -31.66 -11.14 -15.19
CA VAL A 184 -30.65 -11.49 -14.19
C VAL A 184 -31.27 -12.17 -12.97
N SER A 185 -30.56 -13.12 -12.39
CA SER A 185 -30.85 -13.72 -11.10
C SER A 185 -29.56 -14.02 -10.33
N ARG A 186 -29.65 -14.21 -9.02
CA ARG A 186 -28.47 -14.37 -8.15
C ARG A 186 -28.65 -15.50 -7.15
N ALA A 187 -27.60 -16.31 -6.99
CA ALA A 187 -27.46 -17.31 -5.93
C ALA A 187 -26.13 -17.07 -5.19
N GLY A 188 -26.19 -16.36 -4.06
CA GLY A 188 -24.99 -15.96 -3.33
C GLY A 188 -24.12 -15.00 -4.14
N VAL A 189 -22.94 -15.49 -4.57
CA VAL A 189 -21.97 -14.77 -5.43
C VAL A 189 -22.05 -15.19 -6.90
N ILE A 190 -23.00 -16.05 -7.28
CA ILE A 190 -23.22 -16.47 -8.66
C ILE A 190 -24.30 -15.58 -9.25
N LEU A 191 -24.00 -14.89 -10.35
CA LEU A 191 -24.96 -14.14 -11.15
C LEU A 191 -25.29 -14.94 -12.42
N THR A 192 -26.56 -15.15 -12.68
CA THR A 192 -27.03 -15.77 -13.92
C THR A 192 -27.70 -14.70 -14.76
N ILE A 193 -27.22 -14.48 -15.99
CA ILE A 193 -27.78 -13.51 -16.95
C ILE A 193 -28.13 -14.22 -18.26
N GLY A 194 -29.42 -14.31 -18.57
CA GLY A 194 -29.89 -15.18 -19.66
C GLY A 194 -29.46 -16.65 -19.43
N GLN A 195 -28.72 -17.23 -20.37
CA GLN A 195 -28.16 -18.58 -20.28
C GLN A 195 -26.77 -18.65 -19.61
N TYR A 196 -26.14 -17.51 -19.32
CA TYR A 196 -24.76 -17.48 -18.82
C TYR A 196 -24.71 -17.40 -17.30
N GLN A 197 -23.69 -18.01 -16.71
CA GLN A 197 -23.41 -17.94 -15.28
C GLN A 197 -22.05 -17.28 -15.06
N LEU A 198 -22.01 -16.31 -14.15
CA LEU A 198 -20.86 -15.49 -13.85
C LEU A 198 -20.56 -15.62 -12.36
N LEU A 199 -19.38 -16.14 -12.05
CA LEU A 199 -18.88 -16.17 -10.68
C LEU A 199 -18.34 -14.78 -10.33
N VAL A 200 -19.02 -14.06 -9.45
CA VAL A 200 -18.54 -12.76 -8.97
C VAL A 200 -17.21 -12.91 -8.23
N ALA A 201 -16.86 -14.11 -7.74
CA ALA A 201 -15.55 -14.38 -7.18
C ALA A 201 -14.40 -14.25 -8.20
N ASP A 202 -14.60 -14.63 -9.46
CA ASP A 202 -13.58 -14.48 -10.52
C ASP A 202 -13.56 -13.04 -11.05
N ALA A 203 -14.74 -12.45 -11.20
CA ALA A 203 -14.88 -11.04 -11.54
C ALA A 203 -14.32 -10.12 -10.45
N CYS A 204 -14.39 -10.53 -9.18
CA CYS A 204 -13.80 -9.84 -8.03
C CYS A 204 -12.38 -10.30 -7.72
N SER A 205 -11.82 -11.34 -8.37
CA SER A 205 -10.46 -11.85 -8.05
C SER A 205 -9.37 -10.79 -8.22
N GLY A 206 -9.63 -9.76 -9.04
CA GLY A 206 -8.87 -8.51 -9.06
C GLY A 206 -9.03 -7.63 -7.80
N LEU A 207 -9.57 -8.17 -6.70
CA LEU A 207 -9.61 -7.63 -5.33
C LEU A 207 -8.23 -7.28 -4.78
N ASN A 208 -7.14 -7.69 -5.44
CA ASN A 208 -5.79 -7.19 -5.15
C ASN A 208 -5.63 -5.75 -5.57
N SER A 209 -6.43 -5.25 -6.52
CA SER A 209 -6.50 -3.83 -6.80
C SER A 209 -7.00 -3.06 -5.58
N LEU A 210 -7.81 -3.66 -4.70
CA LEU A 210 -8.26 -3.02 -3.45
C LEU A 210 -7.12 -2.85 -2.46
N PHE A 211 -6.40 -3.92 -2.14
CA PHE A 211 -5.21 -3.86 -1.27
C PHE A 211 -4.08 -3.03 -1.89
N THR A 212 -3.90 -3.08 -3.21
CA THR A 212 -2.88 -2.30 -3.92
C THR A 212 -3.28 -0.82 -4.01
N LEU A 213 -4.55 -0.49 -4.25
CA LEU A 213 -5.06 0.89 -4.20
C LEU A 213 -5.08 1.44 -2.78
N GLU A 214 -5.34 0.61 -1.78
CA GLU A 214 -5.27 0.98 -0.37
C GLU A 214 -3.82 1.19 0.07
N ALA A 215 -2.90 0.29 -0.28
CA ALA A 215 -1.47 0.46 -0.06
C ALA A 215 -0.90 1.69 -0.78
N LEU A 216 -1.25 1.87 -2.06
CA LEU A 216 -0.86 3.04 -2.85
C LEU A 216 -1.51 4.33 -2.35
N GLY A 217 -2.77 4.26 -1.90
CA GLY A 217 -3.50 5.36 -1.26
C GLY A 217 -2.87 5.76 0.07
N LEU A 218 -2.51 4.79 0.92
CA LEU A 218 -1.77 5.02 2.16
C LEU A 218 -0.40 5.62 1.91
N LEU A 219 0.32 5.11 0.91
CA LEU A 219 1.62 5.66 0.49
C LEU A 219 1.46 7.10 0.00
N TYR A 220 0.48 7.36 -0.87
CA TYR A 220 0.18 8.70 -1.35
C TYR A 220 -0.15 9.64 -0.19
N LEU A 221 -1.02 9.25 0.75
CA LEU A 221 -1.39 10.05 1.92
C LEU A 221 -0.19 10.33 2.84
N ASN A 222 0.73 9.37 2.98
CA ASN A 222 1.95 9.53 3.78
C ASN A 222 2.96 10.48 3.10
N VAL A 223 3.16 10.33 1.79
CA VAL A 223 4.12 11.13 1.01
C VAL A 223 3.63 12.56 0.82
N MET A 224 2.32 12.75 0.56
CA MET A 224 1.78 14.06 0.20
C MET A 224 1.49 14.98 1.38
N ARG A 225 1.72 14.57 2.65
CA ARG A 225 1.51 15.35 3.91
C ARG A 225 0.82 16.72 3.70
N HIS A 226 -0.49 16.72 3.39
CA HIS A 226 -1.25 17.96 3.37
C HIS A 226 -1.72 18.30 4.80
N GLU A 227 -1.77 19.58 5.13
CA GLU A 227 -1.87 20.16 6.49
C GLU A 227 -3.15 19.86 7.30
N SER A 228 -3.97 18.87 6.93
CA SER A 228 -5.19 18.56 7.69
C SER A 228 -5.43 17.06 7.79
N ALA A 229 -5.25 16.51 9.01
CA ALA A 229 -5.61 15.14 9.36
C ALA A 229 -7.06 14.78 9.01
N PHE A 230 -7.96 15.76 9.02
CA PHE A 230 -9.36 15.59 8.64
C PHE A 230 -9.54 15.22 7.16
N ARG A 231 -8.76 15.82 6.25
CA ARG A 231 -8.84 15.50 4.80
C ARG A 231 -8.28 14.11 4.51
N ASN A 232 -7.18 13.72 5.17
CA ASN A 232 -6.61 12.38 5.02
C ASN A 232 -7.55 11.30 5.57
N ALA A 233 -8.19 11.53 6.71
CA ALA A 233 -9.20 10.62 7.26
C ALA A 233 -10.44 10.51 6.35
N THR A 234 -10.90 11.63 5.79
CA THR A 234 -12.03 11.64 4.84
C THR A 234 -11.71 10.87 3.55
N LEU A 235 -10.49 11.04 3.00
CA LEU A 235 -10.06 10.30 1.81
C LEU A 235 -9.92 8.81 2.09
N ALA A 236 -9.34 8.42 3.24
CA ALA A 236 -9.24 7.01 3.63
C ALA A 236 -10.63 6.36 3.78
N LEU A 237 -11.59 7.08 4.36
CA LEU A 237 -12.97 6.62 4.49
C LEU A 237 -13.67 6.48 3.12
N LEU A 238 -13.31 7.33 2.15
CA LEU A 238 -13.88 7.32 0.80
C LEU A 238 -13.28 6.22 -0.10
N ILE A 239 -12.10 5.68 0.20
CA ILE A 239 -11.49 4.58 -0.57
C ILE A 239 -12.40 3.34 -0.59
N VAL A 240 -12.98 3.00 0.57
CA VAL A 240 -13.87 1.84 0.72
C VAL A 240 -15.11 1.92 -0.20
N PRO A 241 -15.94 2.98 -0.13
CA PRO A 241 -17.11 3.11 -1.00
C PRO A 241 -16.73 3.30 -2.48
N ILE A 242 -15.68 4.08 -2.80
CA ILE A 242 -15.20 4.22 -4.19
C ILE A 242 -14.87 2.85 -4.77
N SER A 243 -14.16 2.04 -4.01
CA SER A 243 -13.78 0.71 -4.45
C SER A 243 -14.96 -0.25 -4.56
N PHE A 244 -15.90 -0.20 -3.61
CA PHE A 244 -17.13 -0.97 -3.69
C PHE A 244 -17.90 -0.64 -4.98
N THR A 245 -18.12 0.65 -5.26
CA THR A 245 -18.81 1.11 -6.48
C THR A 245 -18.06 0.69 -7.74
N SER A 246 -16.73 0.85 -7.77
CA SER A 246 -15.93 0.42 -8.92
C SER A 246 -16.06 -1.09 -9.18
N ASN A 247 -16.17 -1.91 -8.13
CA ASN A 247 -16.37 -3.34 -8.27
C ASN A 247 -17.77 -3.71 -8.78
N VAL A 248 -18.81 -3.00 -8.32
CA VAL A 248 -20.18 -3.17 -8.84
C VAL A 248 -20.21 -2.86 -10.33
N ILE A 249 -19.64 -1.72 -10.75
CA ILE A 249 -19.57 -1.33 -12.17
C ILE A 249 -18.83 -2.41 -12.97
N ARG A 250 -17.69 -2.92 -12.47
CA ARG A 250 -16.94 -3.97 -13.16
C ARG A 250 -17.77 -5.24 -13.37
N VAL A 251 -18.47 -5.71 -12.33
CA VAL A 251 -19.33 -6.89 -12.41
C VAL A 251 -20.47 -6.68 -13.40
N MET A 252 -21.07 -5.48 -13.41
CA MET A 252 -22.11 -5.13 -14.39
C MET A 252 -21.57 -5.11 -15.82
N VAL A 253 -20.44 -4.43 -16.08
CA VAL A 253 -19.81 -4.37 -17.40
C VAL A 253 -19.49 -5.78 -17.91
N LEU A 254 -18.90 -6.62 -17.06
CA LEU A 254 -18.61 -8.00 -17.41
C LEU A 254 -19.88 -8.79 -17.74
N SER A 255 -20.94 -8.62 -16.94
CA SER A 255 -22.22 -9.30 -17.16
C SER A 255 -22.84 -8.89 -18.48
N LEU A 256 -22.77 -7.59 -18.82
CA LEU A 256 -23.28 -7.05 -20.09
C LEU A 256 -22.45 -7.52 -21.29
N ILE A 257 -21.13 -7.55 -21.17
CA ILE A 257 -20.24 -8.10 -22.21
C ILE A 257 -20.59 -9.57 -22.45
N THR A 258 -20.73 -10.34 -21.37
CA THR A 258 -21.05 -11.78 -21.46
C THR A 258 -22.41 -11.99 -22.11
N TYR A 259 -23.42 -11.19 -21.75
CA TYR A 259 -24.76 -11.28 -22.30
C TYR A 259 -24.82 -10.92 -23.80
N HIS A 260 -24.17 -9.83 -24.22
CA HIS A 260 -24.26 -9.32 -25.60
C HIS A 260 -23.22 -9.89 -26.57
N LEU A 261 -22.02 -10.24 -26.09
CA LEU A 261 -20.88 -10.68 -26.90
C LEU A 261 -20.55 -12.18 -26.68
N GLY A 262 -21.25 -12.83 -25.74
CA GLY A 262 -21.10 -14.24 -25.41
C GLY A 262 -20.05 -14.54 -24.34
N ASP A 263 -20.08 -15.77 -23.83
CA ASP A 263 -19.24 -16.21 -22.71
C ASP A 263 -17.74 -16.11 -22.99
N ALA A 264 -17.32 -16.46 -24.20
CA ALA A 264 -15.92 -16.37 -24.62
C ALA A 264 -15.39 -14.91 -24.57
N ALA A 265 -16.22 -13.93 -24.91
CA ALA A 265 -15.87 -12.52 -24.81
C ALA A 265 -15.81 -12.05 -23.35
N GLY A 266 -16.70 -12.54 -22.49
CA GLY A 266 -16.67 -12.32 -21.04
C GLY A 266 -15.37 -12.82 -20.41
N GLN A 267 -14.97 -14.07 -20.71
CA GLN A 267 -13.73 -14.67 -20.22
C GLN A 267 -12.47 -13.97 -20.78
N GLY A 268 -12.47 -13.59 -22.06
CA GLY A 268 -11.39 -12.80 -22.66
C GLY A 268 -11.24 -11.41 -22.02
N PHE A 269 -12.35 -10.75 -21.73
CA PHE A 269 -12.36 -9.45 -21.05
C PHE A 269 -11.89 -9.55 -19.59
N LEU A 270 -12.29 -10.61 -18.87
CA LEU A 270 -11.82 -10.92 -17.52
C LEU A 270 -10.29 -10.94 -17.44
N HIS A 271 -9.64 -11.68 -18.34
CA HIS A 271 -8.19 -11.89 -18.32
C HIS A 271 -7.37 -10.76 -19.00
N GLY A 272 -7.93 -10.06 -19.99
CA GLY A 272 -7.19 -9.06 -20.76
C GLY A 272 -7.38 -7.59 -20.35
N PHE A 273 -8.59 -7.19 -19.96
CA PHE A 273 -8.98 -5.77 -19.87
C PHE A 273 -9.64 -5.37 -18.54
N SER A 274 -10.03 -6.32 -17.70
CA SER A 274 -10.75 -6.04 -16.45
C SER A 274 -9.97 -5.14 -15.48
N GLY A 275 -8.63 -5.25 -15.47
CA GLY A 275 -7.75 -4.40 -14.66
C GLY A 275 -7.71 -2.94 -15.12
N MET A 276 -7.70 -2.69 -16.43
CA MET A 276 -7.74 -1.33 -16.99
C MET A 276 -9.05 -0.62 -16.68
N VAL A 277 -10.19 -1.32 -16.79
CA VAL A 277 -11.49 -0.74 -16.45
C VAL A 277 -11.58 -0.41 -14.97
N LEU A 278 -11.10 -1.29 -14.08
CA LEU A 278 -11.04 -0.99 -12.65
C LEU A 278 -10.18 0.25 -12.37
N PHE A 279 -8.99 0.34 -12.94
CA PHE A 279 -8.08 1.46 -12.75
C PHE A 279 -8.68 2.79 -13.25
N LEU A 280 -9.23 2.82 -14.46
CA LEU A 280 -9.85 4.01 -15.04
C LEU A 280 -11.09 4.44 -14.26
N THR A 281 -11.94 3.50 -13.84
CA THR A 281 -13.14 3.80 -13.06
C THR A 281 -12.78 4.36 -11.69
N ALA A 282 -11.82 3.74 -10.99
CA ALA A 282 -11.33 4.23 -9.71
C ALA A 282 -10.72 5.64 -9.82
N LEU A 283 -9.92 5.88 -10.87
CA LEU A 283 -9.33 7.19 -11.12
C LEU A 283 -10.39 8.27 -11.38
N MET A 284 -11.39 7.98 -12.21
CA MET A 284 -12.50 8.91 -12.48
C MET A 284 -13.31 9.22 -11.22
N LEU A 285 -13.59 8.21 -10.38
CA LEU A 285 -14.29 8.40 -9.12
C LEU A 285 -13.49 9.27 -8.14
N ILE A 286 -12.18 9.03 -8.00
CA ILE A 286 -11.30 9.83 -7.14
C ILE A 286 -11.29 11.31 -7.60
N ILE A 287 -11.13 11.55 -8.91
CA ILE A 287 -11.12 12.91 -9.47
C ILE A 287 -12.49 13.58 -9.28
N GLY A 288 -13.59 12.84 -9.50
CA GLY A 288 -14.95 13.35 -9.31
C GLY A 288 -15.21 13.76 -7.87
N VAL A 289 -14.79 12.92 -6.91
CA VAL A 289 -14.93 13.19 -5.48
C VAL A 289 -14.04 14.35 -5.01
N ASP A 290 -12.77 14.41 -5.43
CA ASP A 290 -11.88 15.55 -5.11
C ASP A 290 -12.43 16.87 -5.69
N SER A 291 -12.98 16.84 -6.91
CA SER A 291 -13.62 18.00 -7.54
C SER A 291 -14.87 18.45 -6.78
N LEU A 292 -15.72 17.52 -6.36
CA LEU A 292 -16.91 17.82 -5.58
C LEU A 292 -16.57 18.37 -4.20
N LEU A 293 -15.55 17.81 -3.54
CA LEU A 293 -15.05 18.30 -2.25
C LEU A 293 -14.46 19.71 -2.37
N ARG A 294 -13.73 20.02 -3.44
CA ARG A 294 -13.24 21.38 -3.72
C ARG A 294 -14.38 22.37 -3.95
N LEU A 295 -15.41 21.97 -4.70
CA LEU A 295 -16.59 22.79 -4.95
C LEU A 295 -17.37 23.06 -3.66
N ALA A 296 -17.55 22.04 -2.82
CA ALA A 296 -18.22 22.16 -1.53
C ALA A 296 -17.43 23.05 -0.55
N ALA A 297 -16.10 22.90 -0.50
CA ALA A 297 -15.23 23.73 0.32
C ALA A 297 -15.24 25.20 -0.14
N ALA A 298 -15.26 25.45 -1.46
CA ALA A 298 -15.38 26.80 -2.01
C ALA A 298 -16.74 27.45 -1.65
N ARG A 299 -17.84 26.69 -1.74
CA ARG A 299 -19.18 27.16 -1.35
C ARG A 299 -19.30 27.44 0.15
N LEU A 300 -18.67 26.62 1.00
CA LEU A 300 -18.65 26.85 2.45
C LEU A 300 -17.82 28.07 2.85
N ARG A 301 -16.70 28.32 2.15
CA ARG A 301 -15.90 29.55 2.32
C ARG A 301 -16.68 30.80 1.89
N ALA A 302 -17.39 30.74 0.76
CA ALA A 302 -18.25 31.82 0.29
C ALA A 302 -19.39 32.15 1.28
N ARG A 303 -19.95 31.13 1.98
CA ARG A 303 -20.97 31.33 3.02
C ARG A 303 -20.45 31.86 4.36
N ARG A 304 -19.14 31.72 4.64
CA ARG A 304 -18.50 32.19 5.87
C ARG A 304 -17.79 33.54 5.71
N ALA A 305 -17.77 34.13 4.51
CA ALA A 305 -17.22 35.46 4.32
C ALA A 305 -18.10 36.48 5.08
N PRO A 306 -17.54 37.23 6.05
CA PRO A 306 -18.30 38.29 6.71
C PRO A 306 -18.67 39.36 5.69
N ALA A 307 -19.90 39.88 5.79
CA ALA A 307 -20.36 41.01 4.97
C ALA A 307 -19.34 42.16 5.08
N PRO A 308 -18.95 42.80 3.97
CA PRO A 308 -17.98 43.88 4.03
C PRO A 308 -18.52 44.97 4.95
N HIS A 309 -17.81 45.21 6.06
CA HIS A 309 -18.07 46.32 6.96
C HIS A 309 -18.04 47.59 6.10
N ALA A 310 -19.19 48.26 5.99
CA ALA A 310 -19.29 49.61 5.48
C ALA A 310 -18.29 50.48 6.28
N ALA A 311 -17.17 50.81 5.64
CA ALA A 311 -16.20 51.72 6.21
C ALA A 311 -16.90 53.06 6.40
N LYS A 312 -16.98 53.50 7.67
CA LYS A 312 -17.38 54.84 8.04
C LYS A 312 -16.49 55.83 7.30
N GLU A 313 -17.07 56.62 6.40
CA GLU A 313 -16.47 57.88 5.97
C GLU A 313 -16.37 58.78 7.21
N VAL A 314 -15.14 59.02 7.66
CA VAL A 314 -14.81 60.10 8.58
C VAL A 314 -14.40 61.27 7.70
N LEU A 315 -15.28 62.26 7.62
CA LEU A 315 -14.99 63.66 7.29
C LEU A 315 -15.39 64.50 8.50
#